data_AF-B1HN27-F1
#
_entry.id   AF-B1HN27-F1
#
_cell.length_a   1.000
_cell.length_b   1.000
_cell.length_c   1.000
_cell.angle_alpha   90.00
_cell.angle_beta   90.00
_cell.angle_gamma   90.00
#
_symmetry.space_group_name_H-M   'P 1'
#
loop_
_entity.id
_entity.type
_entity.pdbx_description
1 polymer ?
#
loop_
_entity_poly.entity_id
_entity_poly.type
_entity_poly.pdbx_seq_one_letter_code
_entity_poly.pdbx_strand_id
1 'polypeptide(L)'
;MKNIMHFLKGNLAVGLLLFALFLGAGNIIFPPLLGQQAGENISVAMIGFLITGVGLPLLAIVAVAKAGGDLQLLANRVSPAFGILFTSIVYLAIGPFFAVPRTGSVSYEIGIAPFLSEGMKDHWAPLFITSILFFTLILYLSINPSKLVDRVGKILTPVLLLVILLLAVKSFLSPMGEPGEAVGNYISSPFAEGFVQGYLTMDVLSALVFGIVILQALRDMGMTDKKKQVNTTIFAGVVAAIGLSFVYISLGHIGNTSIAAIGTSANGGDIIAKSAEVLFGSLGSIFCLRLFY
;
A
#
# COMPACT_ATOMS: atom_id res chain seq x y z
N MET A 1 28.29 5.74 -18.45
CA MET A 1 27.34 6.67 -17.77
C MET A 1 26.14 7.07 -18.62
N LYS A 2 26.27 7.53 -19.88
CA LYS A 2 25.11 7.91 -20.73
C LYS A 2 24.05 6.81 -20.93
N ASN A 3 24.45 5.56 -21.14
CA ASN A 3 23.52 4.42 -21.26
C ASN A 3 22.76 4.10 -19.97
N ILE A 4 23.40 4.29 -18.80
CA ILE A 4 22.75 4.06 -17.50
C ILE A 4 21.72 5.15 -17.26
N MET A 5 22.05 6.42 -17.51
CA MET A 5 21.12 7.53 -17.33
C MET A 5 19.88 7.42 -18.25
N HIS A 6 20.06 6.94 -19.48
CA HIS A 6 18.96 6.69 -20.41
C HIS A 6 18.09 5.50 -19.96
N PHE A 7 18.71 4.41 -19.46
CA PHE A 7 18.00 3.26 -18.89
C PHE A 7 17.21 3.66 -17.63
N LEU A 8 17.80 4.45 -16.74
CA LEU A 8 17.15 4.98 -15.54
C LEU A 8 15.95 5.85 -15.89
N LYS A 9 16.10 6.82 -16.81
CA LYS A 9 14.99 7.69 -17.23
C LYS A 9 13.88 6.93 -17.96
N GLY A 10 14.21 5.89 -18.75
CA GLY A 10 13.23 5.09 -19.49
C GLY A 10 12.45 4.11 -18.60
N ASN A 11 13.08 3.58 -17.54
CA ASN A 11 12.48 2.51 -16.72
C ASN A 11 12.00 2.98 -15.34
N LEU A 12 12.29 4.21 -14.95
CA LEU A 12 11.73 4.81 -13.73
C LEU A 12 10.21 4.82 -13.75
N ALA A 13 9.60 5.06 -14.91
CA ALA A 13 8.15 4.99 -15.08
C ALA A 13 7.57 3.61 -14.72
N VAL A 14 8.28 2.53 -15.06
CA VAL A 14 7.87 1.15 -14.70
C VAL A 14 8.03 0.90 -13.21
N GLY A 15 9.08 1.44 -12.59
CA GLY A 15 9.27 1.40 -11.13
C GLY A 15 8.17 2.16 -10.38
N LEU A 16 7.80 3.35 -10.86
CA LEU A 16 6.71 4.15 -10.32
C LEU A 16 5.34 3.49 -10.54
N LEU A 17 5.14 2.82 -11.67
CA LEU A 17 3.94 2.01 -11.90
C LEU A 17 3.85 0.87 -10.88
N LEU A 18 4.94 0.12 -10.67
CA LEU A 18 4.95 -0.97 -9.72
C LEU A 18 4.75 -0.47 -8.28
N PHE A 19 5.37 0.65 -7.92
CA PHE A 19 5.12 1.35 -6.68
C PHE A 19 3.63 1.69 -6.51
N ALA A 20 2.99 2.25 -7.55
CA ALA A 20 1.57 2.60 -7.54
C ALA A 20 0.65 1.40 -7.36
N LEU A 21 1.02 0.24 -7.95
CA LEU A 21 0.28 -1.01 -7.79
C LEU A 21 0.35 -1.54 -6.36
N PHE A 22 1.48 -1.36 -5.68
CA PHE A 22 1.61 -1.74 -4.27
C PHE A 22 0.94 -0.75 -3.34
N LEU A 23 1.04 0.56 -3.58
CA LEU A 23 0.51 1.56 -2.66
C LEU A 23 -1.03 1.52 -2.58
N GLY A 24 -1.56 0.74 -1.64
CA GLY A 24 -2.99 0.55 -1.43
C GLY A 24 -3.45 0.78 0.01
N ALA A 25 -4.68 0.37 0.30
CA ALA A 25 -5.36 0.62 1.56
C ALA A 25 -4.59 0.08 2.80
N GLY A 26 -4.05 -1.15 2.72
CA GLY A 26 -3.24 -1.71 3.81
C GLY A 26 -2.01 -0.86 4.12
N ASN A 27 -1.38 -0.37 3.06
CA ASN A 27 -0.13 0.39 3.12
C ASN A 27 -0.29 1.79 3.73
N ILE A 28 -1.54 2.26 3.82
CA ILE A 28 -1.90 3.53 4.46
C ILE A 28 -2.26 3.32 5.94
N ILE A 29 -2.89 2.20 6.31
CA ILE A 29 -3.42 1.99 7.67
C ILE A 29 -2.46 1.22 8.60
N PHE A 30 -1.68 0.26 8.10
CA PHE A 30 -0.86 -0.59 8.97
C PHE A 30 0.33 0.16 9.57
N PRO A 31 1.12 0.96 8.82
CA PRO A 31 2.28 1.64 9.39
C PRO A 31 1.94 2.65 10.50
N PRO A 32 0.91 3.52 10.39
CA PRO A 32 0.53 4.43 11.46
C PRO A 32 0.09 3.70 12.73
N LEU A 33 -0.69 2.63 12.58
CA LEU A 33 -1.12 1.82 13.71
C LEU A 33 0.07 1.16 14.41
N LEU A 34 0.99 0.57 13.63
CA LEU A 34 2.25 0.04 14.16
C LEU A 34 3.05 1.13 14.86
N GLY A 35 3.15 2.32 14.26
CA GLY A 35 3.91 3.43 14.83
C GLY A 35 3.39 3.87 16.18
N GLN A 36 2.06 3.98 16.31
CA GLN A 36 1.41 4.35 17.56
C GLN A 36 1.54 3.26 18.63
N GLN A 37 1.39 1.99 18.24
CA GLN A 37 1.44 0.87 19.20
C GLN A 37 2.86 0.47 19.60
N ALA A 38 3.83 0.65 18.71
CA ALA A 38 5.22 0.30 18.97
C ALA A 38 5.93 1.34 19.84
N GLY A 39 5.50 2.60 19.82
CA GLY A 39 6.06 3.66 20.67
C GLY A 39 7.58 3.75 20.53
N GLU A 40 8.28 3.74 21.66
CA GLU A 40 9.75 3.68 21.75
C GLU A 40 10.40 2.52 20.95
N ASN A 41 9.68 1.41 20.73
CA ASN A 41 10.17 0.24 20.01
C ASN A 41 9.92 0.28 18.49
N ILE A 42 9.47 1.42 17.95
CA ILE A 42 9.15 1.59 16.53
C ILE A 42 10.27 1.13 15.60
N SER A 43 11.54 1.40 15.91
CA SER A 43 12.66 1.07 15.03
C SER A 43 12.76 -0.44 14.79
N VAL A 44 12.63 -1.24 15.85
CA VAL A 44 12.71 -2.70 15.78
C VAL A 44 11.47 -3.28 15.10
N ALA A 45 10.29 -2.75 15.42
CA ALA A 45 9.03 -3.14 14.78
C ALA A 45 9.01 -2.81 13.28
N MET A 46 9.49 -1.64 12.90
CA MET A 46 9.55 -1.19 11.51
C MET A 46 10.52 -2.04 10.68
N ILE A 47 11.65 -2.49 11.25
CA ILE A 47 12.53 -3.44 10.55
C ILE A 47 11.79 -4.74 10.24
N GLY A 48 11.06 -5.31 11.21
CA GLY A 48 10.23 -6.50 10.98
C GLY A 48 9.19 -6.25 9.89
N PHE A 49 8.50 -5.11 9.95
CA PHE A 49 7.50 -4.70 8.98
C PHE A 49 8.07 -4.54 7.56
N LEU A 50 9.24 -3.93 7.40
CA LEU A 50 9.88 -3.75 6.10
C LEU A 50 10.34 -5.07 5.48
N ILE A 51 10.76 -6.06 6.29
CA ILE A 51 11.17 -7.37 5.78
C ILE A 51 10.00 -8.05 5.06
N THR A 52 8.81 -8.07 5.67
CA THR A 52 7.64 -8.76 5.09
C THR A 52 6.79 -7.87 4.19
N GLY A 53 6.68 -6.58 4.49
CA GLY A 53 5.90 -5.61 3.73
C GLY A 53 6.61 -5.04 2.50
N VAL A 54 7.94 -5.19 2.40
CA VAL A 54 8.72 -4.69 1.25
C VAL A 54 9.70 -5.74 0.71
N GLY A 55 10.46 -6.39 1.60
CA GLY A 55 11.47 -7.39 1.22
C GLY A 55 10.86 -8.61 0.52
N LEU A 56 9.86 -9.25 1.15
CA LEU A 56 9.18 -10.41 0.56
C LEU A 56 8.44 -10.09 -0.76
N PRO A 57 7.69 -8.97 -0.91
CA PRO A 57 7.10 -8.57 -2.18
C PRO A 57 8.15 -8.36 -3.29
N LEU A 58 9.29 -7.75 -2.95
CA LEU A 58 10.41 -7.61 -3.89
C LEU A 58 10.93 -8.98 -4.35
N LEU A 59 11.15 -9.91 -3.42
CA LEU A 59 11.59 -11.27 -3.74
C LEU A 59 10.55 -12.01 -4.60
N ALA A 60 9.26 -11.83 -4.31
CA ALA A 60 8.17 -12.40 -5.10
C ALA A 60 8.15 -11.87 -6.54
N ILE A 61 8.29 -10.56 -6.74
CA ILE A 61 8.41 -9.96 -8.08
C ILE A 61 9.63 -10.53 -8.83
N VAL A 62 10.78 -10.62 -8.17
CA VAL A 62 12.00 -11.18 -8.77
C VAL A 62 11.80 -12.63 -9.18
N ALA A 63 11.17 -13.45 -8.31
CA ALA A 63 10.90 -14.85 -8.58
C ALA A 63 9.95 -15.04 -9.77
N VAL A 64 8.86 -14.29 -9.82
CA VAL A 64 7.87 -14.36 -10.91
C VAL A 64 8.47 -13.84 -12.21
N ALA A 65 9.22 -12.74 -12.19
CA ALA A 65 9.92 -12.23 -13.37
C ALA A 65 10.86 -13.28 -13.97
N LYS A 66 11.66 -13.95 -13.14
CA LYS A 66 12.55 -15.04 -13.57
C LYS A 66 11.79 -16.29 -14.05
N ALA A 67 10.57 -16.51 -13.60
CA ALA A 67 9.70 -17.60 -14.04
C ALA A 67 8.92 -17.30 -15.33
N GLY A 68 9.03 -16.09 -15.88
CA GLY A 68 8.36 -15.69 -17.12
C GLY A 68 7.09 -14.85 -16.92
N GLY A 69 6.85 -14.36 -15.70
CA GLY A 69 5.80 -13.40 -15.34
C GLY A 69 4.51 -14.03 -14.83
N ASP A 70 4.32 -15.33 -15.00
CA ASP A 70 3.07 -16.00 -14.67
C ASP A 70 3.20 -16.78 -13.35
N LEU A 71 2.32 -16.46 -12.40
CA LEU A 71 2.24 -17.11 -11.10
C LEU A 71 1.97 -18.62 -11.22
N GLN A 72 1.07 -19.02 -12.12
CA GLN A 72 0.74 -20.42 -12.33
C GLN A 72 1.94 -21.17 -12.89
N LEU A 73 2.70 -20.57 -13.82
CA LEU A 73 3.93 -21.18 -14.32
C LEU A 73 4.99 -21.35 -13.22
N LEU A 74 5.09 -20.39 -12.30
CA LEU A 74 5.96 -20.51 -11.12
C LEU A 74 5.49 -21.65 -10.21
N ALA A 75 4.20 -21.69 -9.88
CA ALA A 75 3.62 -22.64 -8.94
C ALA A 75 3.55 -24.08 -9.50
N ASN A 76 3.42 -24.23 -10.83
CA ASN A 76 3.46 -25.53 -11.52
C ASN A 76 4.79 -26.29 -11.32
N ARG A 77 5.86 -25.61 -10.90
CA ARG A 77 7.14 -26.26 -10.54
C ARG A 77 7.02 -27.18 -9.32
N VAL A 78 6.00 -26.99 -8.48
CA VAL A 78 5.67 -27.90 -7.37
C VAL A 78 4.84 -29.07 -7.92
N SER A 79 3.67 -28.77 -8.49
CA SER A 79 2.86 -29.69 -9.28
C SER A 79 1.80 -28.92 -10.08
N PRO A 80 1.27 -29.46 -11.19
CA PRO A 80 0.21 -28.80 -11.96
C PRO A 80 -1.07 -28.54 -11.14
N ALA A 81 -1.44 -29.46 -10.27
CA ALA A 81 -2.60 -29.32 -9.39
C ALA A 81 -2.38 -28.20 -8.35
N PHE A 82 -1.19 -28.15 -7.75
CA PHE A 82 -0.83 -27.06 -6.83
C PHE A 82 -0.85 -25.72 -7.55
N GLY A 83 -0.32 -25.63 -8.78
CA GLY A 83 -0.29 -24.39 -9.53
C GLY A 83 -1.67 -23.81 -9.79
N ILE A 84 -2.64 -24.65 -10.17
CA ILE A 84 -4.04 -24.22 -10.36
C ILE A 84 -4.66 -23.78 -9.04
N LEU A 85 -4.57 -24.62 -8.00
CA LEU A 85 -5.20 -24.37 -6.71
C LEU A 85 -4.65 -23.12 -6.03
N PHE A 86 -3.32 -23.03 -5.91
CA PHE A 86 -2.64 -21.91 -5.28
C PHE A 86 -2.92 -20.60 -6.00
N THR A 87 -2.80 -20.59 -7.34
CA THR A 87 -3.08 -19.39 -8.13
C THR A 87 -4.53 -18.96 -7.97
N SER A 88 -5.48 -19.90 -8.00
CA SER A 88 -6.91 -19.59 -7.78
C SER A 88 -7.17 -18.96 -6.41
N ILE A 89 -6.58 -19.52 -5.35
CA ILE A 89 -6.69 -18.97 -3.99
C ILE A 89 -6.12 -17.55 -3.93
N VAL A 90 -4.95 -17.31 -4.53
CA VAL A 90 -4.31 -15.98 -4.55
C VAL A 90 -5.20 -14.96 -5.30
N TYR A 91 -5.74 -15.31 -6.47
CA TYR A 91 -6.64 -14.42 -7.21
C TYR A 91 -7.94 -14.15 -6.45
N LEU A 92 -8.52 -15.16 -5.78
CA LEU A 92 -9.72 -14.98 -4.96
C LEU A 92 -9.45 -14.12 -3.72
N ALA A 93 -8.27 -14.25 -3.11
CA ALA A 93 -7.86 -13.45 -1.98
C ALA A 93 -7.65 -11.98 -2.36
N ILE A 94 -6.95 -11.71 -3.47
CA ILE A 94 -6.73 -10.34 -3.97
C ILE A 94 -8.05 -9.73 -4.43
N GLY A 95 -8.86 -10.47 -5.17
CA GLY A 95 -10.14 -10.00 -5.67
C GLY A 95 -11.23 -10.02 -4.59
N PRO A 96 -12.24 -10.89 -4.71
CA PRO A 96 -13.50 -10.77 -3.97
C PRO A 96 -13.40 -10.94 -2.45
N PHE A 97 -12.38 -11.62 -1.91
CA PHE A 97 -12.43 -12.05 -0.51
C PHE A 97 -11.67 -11.16 0.48
N PHE A 98 -10.57 -10.51 0.08
CA PHE A 98 -9.79 -9.73 1.04
C PHE A 98 -9.38 -8.34 0.53
N ALA A 99 -8.53 -8.25 -0.51
CA ALA A 99 -7.92 -6.96 -0.82
C ALA A 99 -8.93 -5.95 -1.39
N VAL A 100 -9.84 -6.35 -2.30
CA VAL A 100 -10.89 -5.45 -2.82
C VAL A 100 -11.92 -5.05 -1.74
N PRO A 101 -12.46 -5.95 -0.91
CA PRO A 101 -13.29 -5.53 0.24
C PRO A 101 -12.59 -4.55 1.18
N ARG A 102 -11.29 -4.78 1.47
CA ARG A 102 -10.50 -3.91 2.35
C ARG A 102 -10.34 -2.49 1.79
N THR A 103 -10.20 -2.32 0.47
CA THR A 103 -10.10 -0.95 -0.08
C THR A 103 -11.39 -0.17 0.15
N GLY A 104 -12.55 -0.82 0.06
CA GLY A 104 -13.85 -0.21 0.37
C GLY A 104 -13.97 0.18 1.85
N SER A 105 -13.60 -0.71 2.77
CA SER A 105 -13.68 -0.40 4.21
C SER A 105 -12.73 0.72 4.60
N VAL A 106 -11.50 0.74 4.10
CA VAL A 106 -10.54 1.81 4.39
C VAL A 106 -10.96 3.14 3.79
N SER A 107 -11.58 3.14 2.60
CA SER A 107 -12.12 4.37 2.00
C SER A 107 -13.25 4.95 2.85
N TYR A 108 -14.08 4.10 3.48
CA TYR A 108 -15.06 4.55 4.47
C TYR A 108 -14.40 5.13 5.72
N GLU A 109 -13.44 4.43 6.31
CA GLU A 109 -12.75 4.82 7.56
C GLU A 109 -12.02 6.16 7.46
N ILE A 110 -11.43 6.46 6.30
CA ILE A 110 -10.68 7.71 6.12
C ILE A 110 -11.55 8.81 5.51
N GLY A 111 -12.47 8.44 4.60
CA GLY A 111 -13.20 9.41 3.78
C GLY A 111 -14.59 9.80 4.31
N ILE A 112 -15.22 8.97 5.14
CA ILE A 112 -16.60 9.20 5.60
C ILE A 112 -16.71 9.16 7.12
N ALA A 113 -16.18 8.11 7.76
CA ALA A 113 -16.31 7.91 9.19
C ALA A 113 -15.91 9.13 10.04
N PRO A 114 -14.84 9.90 9.72
CA PRO A 114 -14.44 11.07 10.51
C PRO A 114 -15.47 12.22 10.48
N PHE A 115 -16.34 12.26 9.46
CA PHE A 115 -17.36 13.30 9.29
C PHE A 115 -18.73 12.91 9.90
N LEU A 116 -18.86 11.69 10.41
CA LEU A 116 -20.07 11.20 11.06
C LEU A 116 -20.05 11.54 12.56
N SER A 117 -21.24 11.76 13.14
CA SER A 117 -21.39 11.83 14.59
C SER A 117 -21.12 10.47 15.23
N GLU A 118 -20.65 10.45 16.48
CA GLU A 118 -20.33 9.21 17.24
C GLU A 118 -21.47 8.18 17.16
N GLY A 119 -22.72 8.59 17.36
CA GLY A 119 -23.88 7.69 17.30
C GLY A 119 -24.19 7.12 15.90
N MET A 120 -23.68 7.74 14.83
CA MET A 120 -23.81 7.21 13.46
C MET A 120 -22.66 6.26 13.11
N LYS A 121 -21.46 6.42 13.71
CA LYS A 121 -20.30 5.55 13.47
C LYS A 121 -20.56 4.12 13.94
N ASP A 122 -21.26 3.96 15.06
CA ASP A 122 -21.62 2.65 15.62
C ASP A 122 -22.77 1.96 14.88
N HIS A 123 -23.45 2.67 13.98
CA HIS A 123 -24.53 2.11 13.20
C HIS A 123 -23.99 1.42 11.94
N TRP A 124 -24.55 0.28 11.55
CA TRP A 124 -24.11 -0.48 10.36
C TRP A 124 -24.46 0.21 9.02
N ALA A 125 -25.48 1.08 9.03
CA ALA A 125 -26.04 1.66 7.81
C ALA A 125 -25.07 2.57 7.02
N PRO A 126 -24.29 3.49 7.62
CA PRO A 126 -23.34 4.31 6.85
C PRO A 126 -22.28 3.49 6.12
N LEU A 127 -21.71 2.47 6.77
CA LEU A 127 -20.76 1.55 6.14
C LEU A 127 -21.41 0.77 5.00
N PHE A 128 -22.64 0.28 5.19
CA PHE A 128 -23.37 -0.47 4.18
C PHE A 128 -23.68 0.38 2.93
N ILE A 129 -24.23 1.58 3.14
CA ILE A 129 -24.55 2.52 2.05
C ILE A 129 -23.27 2.92 1.30
N THR A 130 -22.21 3.27 2.05
CA THR A 130 -20.92 3.62 1.46
C THR A 130 -20.35 2.49 0.62
N SER A 131 -20.43 1.25 1.11
CA SER A 131 -19.93 0.07 0.40
C SER A 131 -20.68 -0.15 -0.91
N ILE A 132 -22.02 -0.04 -0.92
CA ILE A 132 -22.83 -0.15 -2.15
C ILE A 132 -22.41 0.94 -3.16
N LEU A 133 -22.32 2.20 -2.71
CA LEU A 133 -21.94 3.31 -3.58
C LEU A 133 -20.53 3.13 -4.14
N PHE A 134 -19.58 2.76 -3.27
CA PHE A 134 -18.18 2.53 -3.63
C PHE A 134 -18.06 1.42 -4.67
N PHE A 135 -18.60 0.22 -4.42
CA PHE A 135 -18.48 -0.89 -5.35
C PHE A 135 -19.28 -0.68 -6.64
N THR A 136 -20.40 0.05 -6.59
CA THR A 136 -21.13 0.44 -7.81
C THR A 136 -20.29 1.39 -8.68
N LEU A 137 -19.65 2.37 -8.06
CA LEU A 137 -18.75 3.30 -8.76
C LEU A 137 -17.54 2.57 -9.35
N ILE A 138 -16.90 1.69 -8.57
CA ILE A 138 -15.76 0.88 -9.04
C ILE A 138 -16.18 -0.03 -10.20
N LEU A 139 -17.35 -0.68 -10.12
CA LEU A 139 -17.88 -1.48 -11.22
C LEU A 139 -18.09 -0.62 -12.47
N TYR A 140 -18.73 0.55 -12.33
CA TYR A 140 -18.95 1.48 -13.43
C TYR A 140 -17.64 1.94 -14.10
N LEU A 141 -16.62 2.25 -13.31
CA LEU A 141 -15.29 2.65 -13.82
C LEU A 141 -14.57 1.47 -14.49
N SER A 142 -14.72 0.25 -13.96
CA SER A 142 -14.08 -0.96 -14.47
C SER A 142 -14.61 -1.43 -15.83
N ILE A 143 -15.84 -1.06 -16.18
CA ILE A 143 -16.44 -1.35 -17.50
C ILE A 143 -15.69 -0.62 -18.65
N ASN A 144 -14.97 0.47 -18.37
CA ASN A 144 -14.19 1.23 -19.36
C ASN A 144 -12.69 1.28 -19.02
N PRO A 145 -11.95 0.16 -19.17
CA PRO A 145 -10.56 0.04 -18.71
C PRO A 145 -9.59 1.00 -19.41
N SER A 146 -9.87 1.42 -20.64
CA SER A 146 -9.02 2.34 -21.41
C SER A 146 -8.91 3.74 -20.77
N LYS A 147 -9.93 4.19 -20.03
CA LYS A 147 -9.90 5.48 -19.30
C LYS A 147 -9.39 5.34 -17.86
N LEU A 148 -9.38 4.12 -17.31
CA LEU A 148 -8.90 3.85 -15.95
C LEU A 148 -7.38 4.06 -15.85
N VAL A 149 -6.62 3.53 -16.80
CA VAL A 149 -5.15 3.66 -16.82
C VAL A 149 -4.73 5.13 -16.87
N ASP A 150 -5.40 5.94 -17.71
CA ASP A 150 -5.12 7.37 -17.82
C ASP A 150 -5.49 8.16 -16.55
N ARG A 151 -6.60 7.84 -15.88
CA ARG A 151 -7.04 8.54 -14.67
C ARG A 151 -6.23 8.15 -13.43
N VAL A 152 -6.03 6.85 -13.24
CA VAL A 152 -5.33 6.31 -12.07
C VAL A 152 -3.85 6.66 -12.13
N GLY A 153 -3.19 6.34 -13.25
CA GLY A 153 -1.74 6.51 -13.37
C GLY A 153 -1.27 7.95 -13.52
N LYS A 154 -2.03 8.82 -14.22
CA LYS A 154 -1.58 10.21 -14.49
C LYS A 154 -2.05 11.23 -13.45
N ILE A 155 -3.14 10.96 -12.72
CA ILE A 155 -3.75 11.93 -11.81
C ILE A 155 -3.75 11.41 -10.37
N LEU A 156 -4.37 10.26 -10.10
CA LEU A 156 -4.55 9.78 -8.73
C LEU A 156 -3.22 9.41 -8.06
N THR A 157 -2.33 8.65 -8.73
CA THR A 157 -1.05 8.25 -8.14
C THR A 157 -0.15 9.44 -7.79
N PRO A 158 0.08 10.44 -8.69
CA PRO A 158 0.86 11.62 -8.34
C PRO A 158 0.26 12.44 -7.20
N VAL A 159 -1.08 12.57 -7.15
CA VAL A 159 -1.77 13.28 -6.06
C VAL A 159 -1.59 12.53 -4.73
N LEU A 160 -1.81 11.22 -4.71
CA LEU A 160 -1.62 10.38 -3.52
C LEU A 160 -0.19 10.48 -2.98
N LEU A 161 0.80 10.36 -3.87
CA LEU A 161 2.21 10.54 -3.53
C LEU A 161 2.52 11.92 -2.96
N LEU A 162 1.96 12.97 -3.58
CA LEU A 162 2.16 14.34 -3.12
C LEU A 162 1.57 14.54 -1.73
N VAL A 163 0.39 14.01 -1.44
CA VAL A 163 -0.20 14.15 -0.10
C VAL A 163 0.59 13.38 0.95
N ILE A 164 1.00 12.13 0.66
CA ILE A 164 1.84 11.36 1.57
C ILE A 164 3.17 12.08 1.81
N LEU A 165 3.78 12.66 0.77
CA LEU A 165 5.01 13.43 0.89
C LEU A 165 4.82 14.68 1.76
N LEU A 166 3.72 15.42 1.56
CA LEU A 166 3.41 16.59 2.38
C LEU A 166 3.16 16.22 3.85
N LEU A 167 2.41 15.14 4.10
CA LEU A 167 2.18 14.60 5.44
C LEU A 167 3.50 14.18 6.10
N ALA A 168 4.34 13.43 5.38
CA ALA A 168 5.65 13.01 5.85
C ALA A 168 6.52 14.22 6.22
N VAL A 169 6.73 15.15 5.28
CA VAL A 169 7.57 16.33 5.49
C VAL A 169 7.06 17.15 6.67
N LYS A 170 5.75 17.37 6.76
CA LYS A 170 5.17 18.16 7.86
C LYS A 170 5.29 17.45 9.20
N SER A 171 5.12 16.13 9.24
CA SER A 171 5.31 15.33 10.45
C SER A 171 6.74 15.37 10.97
N PHE A 172 7.75 15.40 10.08
CA PHE A 172 9.16 15.52 10.50
C PHE A 172 9.53 16.95 10.91
N LEU A 173 8.94 17.98 10.29
CA LEU A 173 9.21 19.38 10.64
C LEU A 173 8.46 19.85 11.90
N SER A 174 7.30 19.27 12.18
CA SER A 174 6.42 19.63 13.29
C SER A 174 5.80 18.36 13.88
N PRO A 175 6.60 17.55 14.59
CA PRO A 175 6.09 16.34 15.23
C PRO A 175 4.97 16.70 16.20
N MET A 176 3.90 15.89 16.20
CA MET A 176 2.70 16.10 17.02
C MET A 176 2.95 15.87 18.51
N GLY A 177 4.07 15.24 18.86
CA GLY A 177 4.48 14.92 20.21
C GLY A 177 5.71 14.01 20.21
N GLU A 178 6.14 13.64 21.41
CA GLU A 178 7.19 12.64 21.61
C GLU A 178 6.63 11.22 21.38
N PRO A 179 7.49 10.24 21.05
CA PRO A 179 7.12 8.82 21.02
C PRO A 179 6.43 8.39 22.33
N GLY A 180 5.32 7.68 22.22
CA GLY A 180 4.65 7.09 23.38
C GLY A 180 5.27 5.79 23.85
N GLU A 181 4.68 5.20 24.88
CA GLU A 181 5.06 3.87 25.38
C GLU A 181 4.56 2.76 24.45
N ALA A 182 5.34 1.68 24.34
CA ALA A 182 4.92 0.50 23.59
C ALA A 182 3.74 -0.21 24.27
N VAL A 183 2.80 -0.76 23.49
CA VAL A 183 1.63 -1.48 24.01
C VAL A 183 1.51 -2.89 23.43
N GLY A 184 0.90 -3.80 24.19
CA GLY A 184 0.62 -5.17 23.76
C GLY A 184 1.87 -5.97 23.38
N ASN A 185 1.83 -6.67 22.25
CA ASN A 185 2.92 -7.51 21.76
C ASN A 185 4.19 -6.71 21.40
N TYR A 186 4.08 -5.39 21.22
CA TYR A 186 5.24 -4.55 20.97
C TYR A 186 6.14 -4.33 22.19
N ILE A 187 5.67 -4.66 23.39
CA ILE A 187 6.48 -4.64 24.62
C ILE A 187 7.44 -5.84 24.64
N SER A 188 6.92 -7.03 24.37
CA SER A 188 7.66 -8.29 24.54
C SER A 188 8.34 -8.79 23.25
N SER A 189 7.77 -8.46 22.08
CA SER A 189 8.22 -9.01 20.79
C SER A 189 8.01 -8.02 19.63
N PRO A 190 8.58 -6.81 19.69
CA PRO A 190 8.35 -5.76 18.69
C PRO A 190 8.71 -6.18 17.26
N PHE A 191 9.81 -6.91 17.09
CA PHE A 191 10.23 -7.41 15.77
C PHE A 191 9.18 -8.38 15.17
N ALA A 192 8.72 -9.36 15.96
CA ALA A 192 7.82 -10.40 15.50
C ALA A 192 6.44 -9.82 15.17
N GLU A 193 5.93 -8.92 16.01
CA GLU A 193 4.67 -8.23 15.75
C GLU A 193 4.78 -7.37 14.47
N GLY A 194 5.85 -6.58 14.33
CA GLY A 194 6.12 -5.83 13.11
C GLY A 194 6.19 -6.72 11.86
N PHE A 195 6.85 -7.87 11.96
CA PHE A 195 6.94 -8.87 10.90
C PHE A 195 5.57 -9.39 10.45
N VAL A 196 4.69 -9.69 11.41
CA VAL A 196 3.30 -10.13 11.11
C VAL A 196 2.50 -9.00 10.49
N GLN A 197 2.58 -7.78 11.02
CA GLN A 197 1.85 -6.63 10.46
C GLN A 197 2.28 -6.31 9.03
N GLY A 198 3.57 -6.43 8.70
CA GLY A 198 4.05 -6.26 7.33
C GLY A 198 3.55 -7.36 6.38
N TYR A 199 3.32 -8.58 6.86
CA TYR A 199 2.69 -9.64 6.06
C TYR A 199 1.20 -9.36 5.79
N LEU A 200 0.51 -8.75 6.76
CA LEU A 200 -0.92 -8.42 6.66
C LEU A 200 -1.23 -7.33 5.63
N THR A 201 -0.24 -6.60 5.11
CA THR A 201 -0.44 -5.69 3.97
C THR A 201 -0.95 -6.43 2.72
N MET A 202 -0.65 -7.73 2.61
CA MET A 202 -0.94 -8.61 1.48
C MET A 202 -0.16 -8.30 0.20
N ASP A 203 0.89 -7.46 0.28
CA ASP A 203 1.72 -7.12 -0.86
C ASP A 203 2.47 -8.32 -1.42
N VAL A 204 2.84 -9.30 -0.58
CA VAL A 204 3.54 -10.51 -1.03
C VAL A 204 2.69 -11.31 -2.01
N LEU A 205 1.40 -11.49 -1.69
CA LEU A 205 0.47 -12.22 -2.55
C LEU A 205 0.19 -11.43 -3.83
N SER A 206 0.04 -10.11 -3.72
CA SER A 206 -0.19 -9.23 -4.86
C SER A 206 1.02 -9.17 -5.80
N ALA A 207 2.23 -9.13 -5.26
CA ALA A 207 3.49 -9.18 -6.00
C ALA A 207 3.60 -10.41 -6.91
N LEU A 208 3.10 -11.55 -6.43
CA LEU A 208 3.09 -12.78 -7.20
C LEU A 208 2.21 -12.67 -8.46
N VAL A 209 1.16 -11.86 -8.42
CA VAL A 209 0.24 -11.64 -9.56
C VAL A 209 0.69 -10.46 -10.43
N PHE A 210 1.21 -9.38 -9.83
CA PHE A 210 1.64 -8.18 -10.58
C PHE A 210 2.78 -8.42 -11.56
N GLY A 211 3.54 -9.51 -11.38
CA GLY A 211 4.60 -9.89 -12.32
C GLY A 211 4.11 -10.00 -13.77
N ILE A 212 2.90 -10.50 -14.01
CA ILE A 212 2.36 -10.63 -15.38
C ILE A 212 2.03 -9.27 -15.98
N VAL A 213 1.49 -8.37 -15.16
CA VAL A 213 1.10 -7.01 -15.56
C VAL A 213 2.33 -6.20 -15.98
N ILE A 214 3.41 -6.28 -15.21
CA ILE A 214 4.67 -5.60 -15.55
C ILE A 214 5.28 -6.18 -16.82
N LEU A 215 5.33 -7.50 -16.97
CA LEU A 215 5.86 -8.10 -18.20
C LEU A 215 5.03 -7.76 -19.44
N GLN A 216 3.71 -7.69 -19.32
CA GLN A 216 2.83 -7.23 -20.40
C GLN A 216 3.11 -5.77 -20.75
N ALA A 217 3.15 -4.88 -19.76
CA ALA A 217 3.50 -3.47 -20.00
C ALA A 217 4.87 -3.29 -20.68
N LEU A 218 5.88 -4.08 -20.30
CA LEU A 218 7.18 -4.08 -20.95
C LEU A 218 7.11 -4.56 -22.41
N ARG A 219 6.27 -5.57 -22.71
CA ARG A 219 6.06 -6.07 -24.07
C ARG A 219 5.32 -5.05 -24.94
N ASP A 220 4.33 -4.37 -24.39
CA ASP A 220 3.57 -3.33 -25.08
C ASP A 220 4.44 -2.11 -25.45
N MET A 221 5.50 -1.85 -24.66
CA MET A 221 6.55 -0.89 -25.01
C MET A 221 7.55 -1.40 -26.08
N GLY A 222 7.28 -2.54 -26.69
CA GLY A 222 8.10 -3.14 -27.76
C GLY A 222 9.33 -3.91 -27.26
N MET A 223 9.42 -4.20 -25.96
CA MET A 223 10.59 -4.89 -25.40
C MET A 223 10.45 -6.41 -25.57
N THR A 224 11.17 -7.00 -26.52
CA THR A 224 11.07 -8.43 -26.87
C THR A 224 12.09 -9.33 -26.16
N ASP A 225 13.21 -8.77 -25.69
CA ASP A 225 14.27 -9.52 -25.02
C ASP A 225 13.88 -9.91 -23.59
N LYS A 226 13.83 -11.22 -23.32
CA LYS A 226 13.48 -11.79 -22.01
C LYS A 226 14.45 -11.40 -20.90
N LYS A 227 15.76 -11.38 -21.15
CA LYS A 227 16.76 -10.97 -20.13
C LYS A 227 16.59 -9.50 -19.78
N LYS A 228 16.33 -8.66 -20.79
CA LYS A 228 16.06 -7.23 -20.59
C LYS A 228 14.76 -7.02 -19.82
N GLN A 229 13.72 -7.81 -20.09
CA GLN A 229 12.45 -7.77 -19.34
C GLN A 229 12.65 -8.08 -17.86
N VAL A 230 13.37 -9.16 -17.55
CA VAL A 230 13.67 -9.55 -16.17
C VAL A 230 14.48 -8.46 -15.45
N ASN A 231 15.58 -7.99 -16.05
CA ASN A 231 16.42 -6.96 -15.42
C ASN A 231 15.67 -5.65 -15.17
N THR A 232 14.79 -5.28 -16.11
CA THR A 232 13.96 -4.07 -15.97
C THR A 232 12.91 -4.24 -14.86
N THR A 233 12.32 -5.44 -14.76
CA THR A 233 11.36 -5.77 -13.68
C THR A 233 12.03 -5.76 -12.31
N ILE A 234 13.25 -6.30 -12.19
CA ILE A 234 14.04 -6.26 -10.95
C ILE A 234 14.36 -4.82 -10.57
N PHE A 235 14.82 -4.00 -11.53
CA PHE A 235 15.07 -2.58 -11.30
C PHE A 235 13.81 -1.84 -10.83
N ALA A 236 12.68 -2.06 -11.51
CA ALA A 236 11.38 -1.50 -11.12
C ALA A 236 10.98 -1.94 -9.70
N GLY A 237 11.19 -3.22 -9.35
CA GLY A 237 10.98 -3.75 -8.01
C GLY A 237 11.79 -3.02 -6.95
N VAL A 238 13.08 -2.77 -7.19
CA VAL A 238 13.94 -2.03 -6.26
C VAL A 238 13.46 -0.58 -6.08
N VAL A 239 13.08 0.08 -7.17
CA VAL A 239 12.51 1.44 -7.11
C VAL A 239 11.23 1.45 -6.26
N ALA A 240 10.32 0.50 -6.49
CA ALA A 240 9.10 0.37 -5.72
C ALA A 240 9.36 0.09 -4.24
N ALA A 241 10.33 -0.79 -3.94
CA ALA A 241 10.72 -1.12 -2.58
C ALA A 241 11.26 0.09 -1.80
N ILE A 242 12.10 0.91 -2.45
CA ILE A 242 12.60 2.15 -1.84
C ILE A 242 11.44 3.12 -1.57
N GLY A 243 10.55 3.29 -2.54
CA GLY A 243 9.38 4.15 -2.40
C GLY A 243 8.46 3.71 -1.26
N LEU A 244 8.10 2.42 -1.19
CA LEU A 244 7.26 1.87 -0.13
C LEU A 244 7.93 1.97 1.24
N SER A 245 9.24 1.70 1.33
CA SER A 245 9.98 1.84 2.59
C SER A 245 9.92 3.28 3.11
N PHE A 246 10.10 4.26 2.22
CA PHE A 246 9.98 5.67 2.57
C PHE A 246 8.57 6.00 3.08
N VAL A 247 7.53 5.52 2.40
CA VAL A 247 6.14 5.71 2.83
C VAL A 247 5.89 5.08 4.21
N TYR A 248 6.28 3.83 4.43
CA TYR A 248 6.04 3.13 5.69
C TYR A 248 6.76 3.76 6.87
N ILE A 249 8.02 4.16 6.70
CA ILE A 249 8.78 4.86 7.74
C ILE A 249 8.10 6.19 8.07
N SER A 250 7.66 6.94 7.06
CA SER A 250 6.98 8.23 7.25
C SER A 250 5.65 8.08 7.98
N LEU A 251 4.82 7.13 7.54
CA LEU A 251 3.51 6.87 8.14
C LEU A 251 3.63 6.29 9.55
N GLY A 252 4.63 5.43 9.80
CA GLY A 252 4.93 4.95 11.15
C GLY A 252 5.40 6.08 12.07
N HIS A 253 6.19 7.02 11.56
CA HIS A 253 6.61 8.19 12.34
C HIS A 253 5.42 9.11 12.70
N ILE A 254 4.48 9.32 11.77
CA ILE A 254 3.22 10.03 12.05
C ILE A 254 2.48 9.33 13.19
N GLY A 255 2.29 8.00 13.10
CA GLY A 255 1.63 7.23 14.15
C GLY A 255 2.30 7.36 15.51
N ASN A 256 3.63 7.28 15.56
CA ASN A 256 4.40 7.31 16.80
C ASN A 256 4.32 8.66 17.53
N THR A 257 4.30 9.76 16.78
CA THR A 257 4.21 11.11 17.35
C THR A 257 2.78 11.57 17.61
N SER A 258 1.78 10.81 17.17
CA SER A 258 0.38 11.22 17.19
C SER A 258 -0.28 11.16 18.58
N ILE A 259 0.22 10.31 19.50
CA ILE A 259 -0.47 9.94 20.76
C ILE A 259 -0.82 11.16 21.60
N ALA A 260 0.11 12.10 21.76
CA ALA A 260 -0.09 13.29 22.58
C ALA A 260 -1.19 14.22 22.03
N ALA A 261 -1.38 14.26 20.71
CA ALA A 261 -2.29 15.19 20.06
C ALA A 261 -3.68 14.58 19.77
N ILE A 262 -3.75 13.29 19.43
CA ILE A 262 -5.01 12.65 18.99
C ILE A 262 -5.46 11.47 19.86
N GLY A 263 -4.66 11.09 20.86
CA GLY A 263 -4.90 9.91 21.69
C GLY A 263 -4.60 8.59 20.97
N THR A 264 -4.84 7.48 21.66
CA THR A 264 -4.68 6.13 21.09
C THR A 264 -5.90 5.74 20.25
N SER A 265 -5.67 5.04 19.14
CA SER A 265 -6.72 4.53 18.27
C SER A 265 -6.42 3.08 17.88
N ALA A 266 -7.49 2.29 17.74
CA ALA A 266 -7.40 0.90 17.26
C ALA A 266 -7.37 0.81 15.72
N ASN A 267 -7.56 1.94 15.02
CA ASN A 267 -7.70 1.98 13.58
C ASN A 267 -6.69 2.94 12.94
N GLY A 268 -5.82 2.41 12.08
CA GLY A 268 -4.83 3.22 11.34
C GLY A 268 -5.44 4.28 10.42
N GLY A 269 -6.65 4.06 9.89
CA GLY A 269 -7.37 5.06 9.12
C GLY A 269 -7.75 6.28 9.95
N ASP A 270 -8.21 6.07 11.17
CA ASP A 270 -8.55 7.12 12.13
C ASP A 270 -7.29 7.90 12.57
N ILE A 271 -6.16 7.20 12.79
CA ILE A 271 -4.87 7.84 13.09
C ILE A 271 -4.48 8.82 11.97
N ILE A 272 -4.62 8.41 10.70
CA ILE A 272 -4.29 9.27 9.56
C ILE A 272 -5.27 10.43 9.43
N ALA A 273 -6.57 10.18 9.54
CA ALA A 273 -7.58 11.22 9.42
C ALA A 273 -7.39 12.33 10.47
N LYS A 274 -7.22 11.94 11.75
CA LYS A 274 -6.98 12.88 12.85
C LYS A 274 -5.62 13.56 12.75
N SER A 275 -4.57 12.82 12.38
CA SER A 275 -3.23 13.41 12.17
C SER A 275 -3.25 14.43 11.03
N ALA A 276 -3.97 14.16 9.94
CA ALA A 276 -4.11 15.10 8.85
C ALA A 276 -4.86 16.37 9.26
N GLU A 277 -5.89 16.26 10.10
CA GLU A 277 -6.62 17.40 10.68
C GLU A 277 -5.72 18.25 11.59
N VAL A 278 -4.96 17.63 12.51
CA VAL A 278 -4.04 18.34 13.40
C VAL A 278 -2.93 19.02 12.60
N LEU A 279 -2.34 18.32 11.63
CA LEU A 279 -1.25 18.87 10.85
C LEU A 279 -1.77 19.99 9.94
N PHE A 280 -2.81 19.78 9.13
CA PHE A 280 -3.21 20.72 8.06
C PHE A 280 -4.44 21.58 8.36
N GLY A 281 -5.07 21.45 9.53
CA GLY A 281 -6.30 22.18 9.87
C GLY A 281 -7.45 21.84 8.93
N SER A 282 -8.31 22.81 8.63
CA SER A 282 -9.48 22.63 7.74
C SER A 282 -9.14 22.21 6.31
N LEU A 283 -7.90 22.46 5.85
CA LEU A 283 -7.42 21.94 4.57
C LEU A 283 -7.16 20.42 4.64
N GLY A 284 -6.78 19.89 5.80
CA GLY A 284 -6.55 18.45 6.02
C GLY A 284 -7.81 17.62 5.81
N SER A 285 -8.96 18.10 6.28
CA SER A 285 -10.27 17.48 6.07
C SER A 285 -10.65 17.45 4.57
N ILE A 286 -10.30 18.51 3.83
CA ILE A 286 -10.50 18.58 2.37
C ILE A 286 -9.52 17.65 1.63
N PHE A 287 -8.28 17.53 2.09
CA PHE A 287 -7.28 16.59 1.54
C PHE A 287 -7.70 15.13 1.73
N CYS A 288 -8.14 14.73 2.92
CA CYS A 288 -8.65 13.38 3.19
C CYS A 288 -9.89 13.06 2.34
N LEU A 289 -10.81 14.02 2.15
CA LEU A 289 -11.98 13.83 1.30
C LEU A 289 -11.63 13.67 -0.20
N ARG A 290 -10.60 14.37 -0.70
CA ARG A 290 -10.17 14.35 -2.11
C ARG A 290 -9.20 13.21 -2.48
N LEU A 291 -8.63 12.53 -1.49
CA LEU A 291 -7.67 11.44 -1.67
C LEU A 291 -8.33 10.10 -2.00
N PHE A 292 -9.58 9.91 -1.56
CA PHE A 292 -10.27 8.62 -1.60
C PHE A 292 -11.51 8.61 -2.51
N TYR A 293 -11.77 9.71 -3.23
CA TYR A 293 -12.85 9.88 -4.23
C TYR A 293 -12.35 10.65 -5.46
#